data_AF-Q961X8-F1
#
_entry.id   AF-Q961X8-F1
#
_cell.length_a   1.000
_cell.length_b   1.000
_cell.length_c   1.000
_cell.angle_alpha   90.00
_cell.angle_beta   90.00
_cell.angle_gamma   90.00
#
_symmetry.space_group_name_H-M   'P 1'
#
loop_
_entity.id
_entity.type
_entity.pdbx_description
1 polymer ?
#
loop_
_entity_poly.entity_id
_entity_poly.type
_entity_poly.pdbx_seq_one_letter_code
_entity_poly.pdbx_strand_id
1 'polypeptide(L)'
;LAFAIPLVAKLLDKSSTGLALVIVPTRELASQVKREIEEKLLPKGSMFKLALLIGGEPIFPQIKQLNAKPKIIVGTPGRIIDHIKRKTLSPHNISTLVLDETDR
;
A
#
# COMPACT_ATOMS: atom_id res chain seq x y z
N LEU A 1 2.65 -3.09 -14.20
CA LEU A 1 3.23 -3.11 -12.84
C LEU A 1 4.06 -4.38 -12.60
N ALA A 2 5.29 -4.46 -13.11
CA ALA A 2 6.09 -5.69 -13.04
C ALA A 2 6.40 -6.15 -11.59
N PHE A 3 6.54 -5.20 -10.64
CA PHE A 3 6.77 -5.52 -9.23
C PHE A 3 5.55 -6.16 -8.53
N ALA A 4 4.33 -5.95 -9.05
CA ALA A 4 3.11 -6.27 -8.31
C ALA A 4 2.86 -7.78 -8.20
N ILE A 5 3.15 -8.56 -9.25
CA ILE A 5 3.00 -10.02 -9.26
C ILE A 5 3.90 -10.70 -8.21
N PRO A 6 5.24 -10.52 -8.22
CA PRO A 6 6.10 -11.15 -7.21
C PRO A 6 5.81 -10.65 -5.79
N LEU A 7 5.40 -9.38 -5.64
CA LEU A 7 4.97 -8.83 -4.36
C LEU A 7 3.74 -9.55 -3.80
N VAL A 8 2.69 -9.67 -4.61
CA VAL A 8 1.44 -10.35 -4.21
C VAL A 8 1.70 -11.83 -3.92
N ALA A 9 2.49 -12.51 -4.76
CA ALA A 9 2.86 -13.91 -4.54
C ALA A 9 3.55 -14.12 -3.17
N LYS A 10 4.50 -13.25 -2.81
CA LYS A 10 5.19 -13.27 -1.50
C LYS A 10 4.24 -13.03 -0.32
N LEU A 11 3.21 -12.20 -0.49
CA LEU A 11 2.29 -11.82 0.59
C LEU A 11 1.10 -12.78 0.73
N LEU A 12 0.78 -13.56 -0.31
CA LEU A 12 -0.24 -14.61 -0.25
C LEU A 12 0.26 -15.89 0.44
N ASP A 13 1.58 -16.05 0.58
CA ASP A 13 2.13 -17.13 1.41
C ASP A 13 1.68 -16.97 2.87
N LYS A 14 1.10 -18.04 3.45
CA LYS A 14 0.51 -18.03 4.79
C LYS A 14 1.53 -17.76 5.89
N SER A 15 2.81 -18.09 5.67
CA SER A 15 3.91 -17.74 6.59
C SER A 15 4.22 -16.25 6.59
N SER A 16 3.76 -15.51 5.59
CA SER A 16 4.09 -14.10 5.41
C SER A 16 3.31 -13.21 6.38
N THR A 17 3.99 -12.77 7.44
CA THR A 17 3.50 -11.71 8.34
C THR A 17 3.82 -10.32 7.81
N GLY A 18 4.52 -10.23 6.68
CA GLY A 18 5.05 -8.99 6.13
C GLY A 18 3.98 -7.98 5.71
N LEU A 19 4.27 -6.71 5.97
CA LEU A 19 3.60 -5.55 5.36
C LEU A 19 4.48 -5.03 4.22
N ALA A 20 3.87 -4.70 3.10
CA ALA A 20 4.54 -4.02 2.00
C ALA A 20 4.11 -2.56 1.88
N LEU A 21 5.07 -1.69 1.56
CA LEU A 21 4.83 -0.30 1.20
C LEU A 21 5.25 -0.07 -0.25
N VAL A 22 4.33 0.41 -1.06
CA VAL A 22 4.55 0.82 -2.46
C VAL A 22 4.42 2.33 -2.53
N ILE A 23 5.52 3.01 -2.84
CA ILE A 23 5.57 4.46 -2.97
C ILE A 23 5.60 4.81 -4.46
N VAL A 24 4.71 5.71 -4.86
CA VAL A 24 4.60 6.19 -6.26
C VAL A 24 4.46 7.71 -6.29
N PRO A 25 4.87 8.39 -7.38
CA PRO A 25 4.96 9.85 -7.43
C PRO A 25 3.61 10.57 -7.41
N THR A 26 2.54 9.97 -7.94
CA THR A 26 1.25 10.65 -8.16
C THR A 26 0.06 9.93 -7.53
N ARG A 27 -1.03 10.67 -7.29
CA ARG A 27 -2.25 10.14 -6.68
C ARG A 27 -2.97 9.17 -7.62
N GLU A 28 -2.92 9.50 -8.91
CA GLU A 28 -3.52 8.77 -10.01
C GLU A 28 -2.84 7.41 -10.16
N LEU A 29 -1.49 7.41 -10.16
CA LEU A 29 -0.72 6.16 -10.22
C LEU A 29 -0.96 5.30 -8.97
N ALA A 30 -1.02 5.89 -7.78
CA ALA A 30 -1.33 5.14 -6.56
C ALA A 30 -2.70 4.44 -6.63
N SER A 31 -3.70 5.15 -7.14
CA SER A 31 -5.05 4.62 -7.33
C SER A 31 -5.08 3.51 -8.38
N GLN A 32 -4.36 3.67 -9.49
CA GLN A 32 -4.22 2.65 -10.54
C GLN A 32 -3.53 1.39 -10.01
N VAL A 33 -2.44 1.53 -9.26
CA VAL A 33 -1.69 0.41 -8.65
C VAL A 33 -2.58 -0.38 -7.71
N LYS A 34 -3.28 0.29 -6.79
CA LYS A 34 -4.20 -0.38 -5.87
C LYS A 34 -5.29 -1.15 -6.62
N ARG A 35 -5.92 -0.51 -7.61
CA ARG A 35 -6.98 -1.13 -8.42
C ARG A 35 -6.46 -2.36 -9.17
N GLU A 36 -5.29 -2.28 -9.79
CA GLU A 36 -4.70 -3.41 -10.52
C GLU A 36 -4.43 -4.60 -9.60
N ILE A 37 -3.94 -4.36 -8.38
CA ILE A 37 -3.74 -5.42 -7.39
C ILE A 37 -5.09 -6.03 -6.97
N GLU A 38 -6.08 -5.21 -6.61
CA GLU A 38 -7.38 -5.67 -6.14
C GLU A 38 -8.17 -6.44 -7.19
N GLU A 39 -8.18 -5.97 -8.44
CA GLU A 39 -9.02 -6.53 -9.50
C GLU A 39 -8.36 -7.67 -10.27
N LYS A 40 -7.03 -7.64 -10.43
CA LYS A 40 -6.32 -8.58 -11.32
C LYS A 40 -5.45 -9.60 -10.59
N LEU A 41 -4.93 -9.26 -9.40
CA LEU A 41 -3.93 -10.09 -8.72
C LEU A 41 -4.49 -10.81 -7.50
N LEU A 42 -5.52 -10.27 -6.86
CA LEU A 42 -6.17 -10.93 -5.73
C LEU A 42 -7.27 -11.90 -6.18
N PRO A 43 -7.35 -13.11 -5.58
CA PRO A 43 -8.47 -14.00 -5.79
C PRO A 43 -9.80 -13.35 -5.38
N LYS A 44 -10.88 -13.66 -6.11
CA LYS A 44 -12.24 -13.24 -5.71
C LYS A 44 -12.56 -13.71 -4.30
N GLY A 45 -13.09 -12.81 -3.47
CA GLY A 45 -13.40 -13.11 -2.06
C GLY A 45 -12.19 -13.11 -1.12
N SER A 46 -11.02 -12.68 -1.58
CA SER A 46 -9.83 -12.56 -0.74
C SER A 46 -10.06 -11.61 0.44
N MET A 47 -9.62 -12.04 1.64
CA MET A 47 -9.59 -11.21 2.84
C MET A 47 -8.41 -10.22 2.84
N PHE A 48 -7.56 -10.26 1.82
CA PHE A 48 -6.39 -9.42 1.69
C PHE A 48 -6.79 -7.94 1.51
N LYS A 49 -6.39 -7.08 2.46
CA LYS A 49 -6.75 -5.66 2.46
C LYS A 49 -5.59 -4.80 1.98
N LEU A 50 -5.93 -3.76 1.24
CA LEU A 50 -5.02 -2.71 0.78
C LEU A 50 -5.41 -1.37 1.40
N ALA A 51 -4.43 -0.52 1.65
CA ALA A 51 -4.66 0.88 1.98
C ALA A 51 -4.09 1.80 0.90
N LEU A 52 -4.81 2.88 0.61
CA LEU A 52 -4.41 3.95 -0.31
C LEU A 52 -4.14 5.22 0.48
N LEU A 53 -2.89 5.69 0.48
CA LEU A 53 -2.46 6.88 1.20
C LEU A 53 -2.09 7.99 0.22
N ILE A 54 -3.05 8.84 -0.12
CA ILE A 54 -2.86 9.94 -1.08
C ILE A 54 -3.32 11.29 -0.51
N GLY A 55 -2.62 12.36 -0.91
CA GLY A 55 -2.99 13.73 -0.55
C GLY A 55 -4.29 14.18 -1.21
N GLY A 56 -4.85 15.31 -0.77
CA GLY A 56 -6.10 15.83 -1.34
C GLY A 56 -7.38 15.06 -0.97
N GLU A 57 -7.26 14.02 -0.14
CA GLU A 57 -8.38 13.29 0.44
C GLU A 57 -8.38 13.40 1.98
N PRO A 58 -9.54 13.27 2.64
CA PRO A 58 -9.61 13.23 4.10
C PRO A 58 -8.75 12.12 4.68
N ILE A 59 -8.12 12.39 5.84
CA ILE A 59 -7.22 11.42 6.48
C ILE A 59 -7.95 10.30 7.20
N PHE A 60 -9.17 10.56 7.71
CA PHE A 60 -9.93 9.59 8.48
C PHE A 60 -10.26 8.28 7.72
N PRO A 61 -10.72 8.31 6.46
CA PRO A 61 -10.87 7.09 5.65
C PRO A 61 -9.56 6.30 5.52
N GLN A 62 -8.43 6.98 5.34
CA GLN A 62 -7.11 6.35 5.22
C GLN A 62 -6.69 5.71 6.55
N ILE A 63 -6.96 6.36 7.69
CA ILE A 63 -6.77 5.78 9.03
C ILE A 63 -7.63 4.51 9.21
N LYS A 64 -8.89 4.53 8.77
CA LYS A 64 -9.76 3.34 8.81
C LYS A 64 -9.17 2.18 7.99
N GLN A 65 -8.62 2.48 6.81
CA GLN A 65 -7.94 1.45 5.99
C GLN A 65 -6.71 0.89 6.70
N LEU A 66 -5.90 1.72 7.36
CA LEU A 66 -4.74 1.27 8.16
C LEU A 66 -5.16 0.41 9.37
N ASN A 67 -6.23 0.80 10.06
CA ASN A 67 -6.78 0.04 11.19
C ASN A 67 -7.33 -1.34 10.78
N ALA A 68 -7.70 -1.52 9.51
CA ALA A 68 -8.07 -2.81 8.95
C ALA A 68 -6.87 -3.76 8.73
N LYS A 69 -5.65 -3.36 9.15
CA LYS A 69 -4.41 -4.13 9.06
C LYS A 69 -4.12 -4.62 7.64
N PRO A 70 -3.93 -3.69 6.68
CA PRO A 70 -3.67 -4.04 5.29
C PRO A 70 -2.34 -4.79 5.16
N LYS A 71 -2.24 -5.61 4.12
CA LYS A 71 -0.99 -6.31 3.75
C LYS A 71 -0.14 -5.50 2.78
N ILE A 72 -0.77 -4.62 2.01
CA ILE A 72 -0.10 -3.68 1.11
C ILE A 72 -0.63 -2.27 1.37
N ILE A 73 0.28 -1.33 1.53
CA ILE A 73 0.00 0.09 1.52
C ILE A 73 0.53 0.65 0.20
N VAL A 74 -0.30 1.36 -0.55
CA VAL A 74 0.09 2.10 -1.75
C VAL A 74 -0.10 3.58 -1.45
N GLY A 75 0.87 4.43 -1.73
CA GLY A 75 0.70 5.86 -1.46
C GLY A 75 1.75 6.78 -2.05
N THR A 76 1.51 8.08 -1.92
CA THR A 76 2.46 9.11 -2.33
C THR A 76 3.38 9.51 -1.16
N PRO A 77 4.64 9.91 -1.43
CA PRO A 77 5.63 10.19 -0.38
C PRO A 77 5.12 11.17 0.68
N GLY A 78 4.57 12.31 0.24
CA GLY A 78 4.09 13.36 1.14
C GLY A 78 2.99 12.87 2.09
N ARG A 79 2.07 12.03 1.62
CA ARG A 79 0.98 11.52 2.46
C ARG A 79 1.43 10.40 3.40
N ILE A 80 2.33 9.54 2.96
CA ILE A 80 2.95 8.53 3.82
C ILE A 80 3.68 9.22 5.00
N ILE A 81 4.46 10.26 4.70
CA ILE A 81 5.16 11.06 5.72
C ILE A 81 4.17 11.70 6.70
N ASP A 82 3.05 12.24 6.23
CA ASP A 82 1.99 12.80 7.08
C ASP A 82 1.42 11.73 8.04
N HIS A 83 1.14 10.52 7.55
CA HIS A 83 0.67 9.41 8.39
C HIS A 83 1.69 8.97 9.44
N ILE A 84 2.98 8.93 9.09
CA ILE A 84 4.09 8.60 10.02
C ILE A 84 4.20 9.69 11.10
N LYS A 85 4.22 10.97 10.71
CA LYS A 85 4.29 12.11 11.65
C LYS A 85 3.12 12.11 12.65
N ARG A 86 1.93 11.73 12.18
CA ARG A 86 0.73 11.60 13.01
C ARG A 86 0.65 10.30 13.82
N LYS A 87 1.65 9.41 13.71
CA LYS A 87 1.68 8.09 14.36
C LYS A 87 0.49 7.18 13.99
N THR A 88 -0.09 7.41 12.81
CA THR A 88 -1.19 6.58 12.28
C THR A 88 -0.67 5.43 11.40
N LEU A 89 0.58 5.54 10.94
CA LEU A 89 1.33 4.47 10.29
C LEU A 89 2.65 4.29 11.03
N SER A 90 2.95 3.05 11.43
CA SER A 90 4.26 2.66 11.98
C SER A 90 5.09 1.98 10.88
N PRO A 91 6.28 2.51 10.52
CA PRO A 91 7.12 1.90 9.49
C PRO A 91 7.87 0.65 9.98
N HIS A 92 7.92 0.40 11.30
CA HIS A 92 8.71 -0.69 11.88
C HIS A 92 8.32 -2.10 11.39
N ASN A 93 7.09 -2.27 10.92
CA ASN A 93 6.58 -3.56 10.46
C ASN A 93 6.66 -3.72 8.93
N ILE A 94 7.19 -2.73 8.20
CA ILE A 94 7.33 -2.79 6.75
C ILE A 94 8.50 -3.74 6.41
N SER A 95 8.15 -4.87 5.80
CA SER A 95 9.09 -5.93 5.42
C SER A 95 9.53 -5.86 3.96
N THR A 96 8.81 -5.09 3.15
CA THR A 96 9.06 -4.94 1.71
C THR A 96 8.74 -3.52 1.32
N LEU A 97 9.69 -2.84 0.67
CA LEU A 97 9.53 -1.50 0.13
C LEU A 97 9.68 -1.58 -1.40
N VAL A 98 8.71 -1.00 -2.11
CA VAL A 98 8.77 -0.76 -3.54
C VAL A 98 8.74 0.74 -3.75
N LEU A 99 9.68 1.25 -4.53
CA LEU A 99 9.73 2.65 -4.94
C LEU A 99 9.61 2.66 -6.46
N ASP A 100 8.54 3.25 -6.98
CA ASP A 100 8.37 3.51 -8.41
C ASP A 100 8.69 4.98 -8.68
N GLU A 101 9.56 5.25 -9.64
CA GLU A 101 10.16 6.56 -9.97
C GLU A 101 10.86 7.28 -8.80
N THR A 102 12.02 6.77 -8.37
CA THR A 102 12.93 7.50 -7.44
C THR A 102 13.77 8.60 -8.10
N ASP A 103 13.65 8.79 -9.41
CA ASP A 103 14.39 9.83 -10.14
C ASP A 103 13.44 10.87 -10.75
N ARG A 104 13.27 11.97 -10.02
CA ARG A 104 13.17 13.33 -10.54
C ARG A 104 13.80 14.31 -9.55
#